data_AF-A0A952RXP5-F1
#
_entry.id   AF-A0A952RXP5-F1
#
_cell.length_a   1.000
_cell.length_b   1.000
_cell.length_c   1.000
_cell.angle_alpha   90.00
_cell.angle_beta   90.00
_cell.angle_gamma   90.00
#
_symmetry.space_group_name_H-M   'P 1'
#
loop_
_entity.id
_entity.type
_entity.pdbx_description
1 polymer ?
#
loop_
_entity_poly.entity_id
_entity_poly.type
_entity_poly.pdbx_seq_one_letter_code
_entity_poly.pdbx_strand_id
1 'polypeptide(L)'
;MKEQVQEIFEHWQRVMNHPRSKLDASRRRVIAARLKEGYTVEQIKAAIDGCKASEWHQGGNSSGAIYDGLTLICRNAEKLDFFIALNNRKRSRNREPWQSVGRPETFKASTPEPCSVCGRLTCLKDHRFD
;
A
#
# COMPACT_ATOMS: atom_id res chain seq x y z
N MET A 1 16.92 -24.11 -3.40
CA MET A 1 16.88 -23.30 -2.16
C MET A 1 17.95 -22.21 -2.08
N LYS A 2 19.26 -22.46 -2.23
CA LYS A 2 20.28 -21.39 -2.10
C LYS A 2 20.07 -20.24 -3.10
N GLU A 3 19.76 -20.58 -4.35
CA GLU A 3 19.47 -19.62 -5.42
C GLU A 3 18.21 -18.80 -5.14
N GLN A 4 17.11 -19.45 -4.77
CA GLN A 4 15.86 -18.78 -4.34
C GLN A 4 16.09 -17.79 -3.19
N VAL A 5 16.91 -18.15 -2.21
CA VAL A 5 17.24 -17.26 -1.09
C VAL A 5 18.05 -16.04 -1.56
N GLN A 6 18.98 -16.25 -2.49
CA GLN A 6 19.78 -15.18 -3.08
C GLN A 6 18.89 -14.23 -3.90
N GLU A 7 18.01 -14.76 -4.72
CA GLU A 7 17.07 -14.01 -5.54
C GLU A 7 16.12 -13.13 -4.70
N ILE A 8 15.58 -13.68 -3.61
CA ILE A 8 14.75 -12.93 -2.65
C ILE A 8 15.57 -11.81 -2.00
N PHE A 9 16.81 -12.10 -1.62
CA PHE A 9 17.69 -11.12 -0.99
C PHE A 9 18.05 -9.96 -1.93
N GLU A 10 18.39 -10.26 -3.17
CA GLU A 10 18.69 -9.24 -4.20
C GLU A 10 17.47 -8.38 -4.51
N HIS A 11 16.27 -8.99 -4.58
CA HIS A 11 15.02 -8.25 -4.71
C HIS A 11 14.84 -7.27 -3.55
N TRP A 12 15.05 -7.73 -2.31
CA TRP A 12 14.98 -6.87 -1.13
C TRP A 12 16.01 -5.72 -1.17
N GLN A 13 17.26 -6.00 -1.53
CA GLN A 13 18.29 -4.96 -1.62
C GLN A 13 17.90 -3.87 -2.61
N ARG A 14 17.35 -4.26 -3.77
CA ARG A 14 16.91 -3.35 -4.82
C ARG A 14 15.69 -2.52 -4.41
N VAL A 15 14.67 -3.15 -3.82
CA VAL A 15 13.41 -2.48 -3.46
C VAL A 15 13.57 -1.54 -2.26
N MET A 16 14.40 -1.95 -1.28
CA MET A 16 14.63 -1.18 -0.06
C MET A 16 15.87 -0.27 -0.14
N ASN A 17 16.59 -0.26 -1.26
CA ASN A 17 17.80 0.54 -1.49
C ASN A 17 18.93 0.27 -0.46
N HIS A 18 19.23 -1.01 -0.24
CA HIS A 18 20.29 -1.47 0.68
C HIS A 18 21.47 -2.14 -0.07
N PRO A 19 22.22 -1.43 -0.93
CA PRO A 19 23.27 -2.03 -1.78
C PRO A 19 24.46 -2.59 -0.97
N ARG A 20 24.73 -2.05 0.22
CA ARG A 20 25.84 -2.49 1.09
C ARG A 20 25.47 -3.65 2.01
N SER A 21 24.19 -4.03 2.07
CA SER A 21 23.76 -5.12 2.93
C SER A 21 24.29 -6.46 2.41
N LYS A 22 24.69 -7.33 3.33
CA LYS A 22 25.17 -8.68 3.00
C LYS A 22 24.16 -9.74 3.43
N LEU A 23 24.12 -10.83 2.67
CA LEU A 23 23.31 -12.00 2.99
C LEU A 23 23.96 -12.79 4.14
N ASP A 24 23.69 -12.33 5.36
CA ASP A 24 24.12 -12.95 6.60
C ASP A 24 23.34 -14.25 6.90
N ALA A 25 23.90 -15.11 7.76
CA ALA A 25 23.30 -16.36 8.20
C ALA A 25 21.90 -16.16 8.80
N SER A 26 21.66 -15.07 9.53
CA SER A 26 20.35 -14.74 10.09
C SER A 26 19.30 -14.50 9.01
N ARG A 27 19.62 -13.67 8.00
CA ARG A 27 18.75 -13.38 6.85
C ARG A 27 18.48 -14.65 6.03
N ARG A 28 19.52 -15.45 5.80
CA ARG A 28 19.43 -16.70 5.07
C ARG A 28 18.51 -17.71 5.77
N ARG A 29 18.57 -17.78 7.10
CA ARG A 29 17.73 -18.65 7.94
C ARG A 29 16.26 -18.28 7.87
N VAL A 30 15.91 -16.99 8.01
CA VAL A 30 14.49 -16.58 8.00
C VAL A 30 13.85 -16.79 6.62
N ILE A 31 14.57 -16.53 5.53
CA ILE A 31 14.05 -16.78 4.17
C ILE A 31 13.88 -18.29 3.96
N ALA A 32 14.89 -19.09 4.30
CA ALA A 32 14.83 -20.54 4.14
C ALA A 32 13.71 -21.18 4.98
N ALA A 33 13.42 -20.63 6.17
CA ALA A 33 12.31 -21.09 7.00
C ALA A 33 10.96 -20.94 6.28
N ARG A 34 10.69 -19.77 5.68
CA ARG A 34 9.44 -19.54 4.93
C ARG A 34 9.34 -20.42 3.69
N LEU A 35 10.44 -20.61 2.97
CA LEU A 35 10.46 -21.54 1.83
C LEU A 35 10.17 -22.99 2.26
N LYS A 36 10.61 -23.42 3.44
CA LYS A 36 10.31 -24.77 3.99
C LYS A 36 8.86 -24.92 4.42
N GLU A 37 8.20 -23.84 4.83
CA GLU A 37 6.79 -23.83 5.20
C GLU A 37 5.85 -23.90 3.99
N GLY A 38 6.38 -23.79 2.77
CA GLY A 38 5.61 -23.89 1.53
C GLY A 38 5.36 -22.56 0.82
N TYR A 39 5.93 -21.45 1.32
CA TYR A 39 5.85 -20.17 0.63
C TYR A 39 6.70 -20.18 -0.64
N THR A 40 6.17 -19.57 -1.69
CA THR A 40 6.86 -19.36 -2.97
C THR A 40 7.79 -18.14 -2.91
N VAL A 41 8.75 -18.08 -3.83
CA VAL A 41 9.65 -16.93 -3.99
C VAL A 41 8.85 -15.66 -4.26
N GLU A 42 7.80 -15.76 -5.08
CA GLU A 42 6.92 -14.68 -5.49
C GLU A 42 6.13 -14.12 -4.31
N GLN A 43 5.62 -14.99 -3.43
CA GLN A 43 4.93 -14.56 -2.21
C GLN A 43 5.87 -13.79 -1.27
N ILE A 44 7.10 -14.25 -1.10
CA ILE A 44 8.06 -13.56 -0.24
C ILE A 44 8.47 -12.21 -0.86
N LYS A 45 8.65 -12.13 -2.19
CA LYS A 45 8.84 -10.86 -2.91
C LYS A 45 7.64 -9.91 -2.75
N ALA A 46 6.42 -10.43 -2.84
CA ALA A 46 5.21 -9.65 -2.62
C ALA A 46 5.13 -9.09 -1.20
N ALA A 47 5.59 -9.85 -0.19
CA ALA A 47 5.72 -9.35 1.17
C ALA A 47 6.72 -8.19 1.27
N ILE A 48 7.88 -8.30 0.61
CA ILE A 48 8.88 -7.21 0.55
C ILE A 48 8.27 -5.94 -0.05
N ASP A 49 7.57 -6.07 -1.18
CA ASP A 49 6.91 -4.93 -1.85
C ASP A 49 5.79 -4.33 -0.99
N GLY A 50 5.08 -5.18 -0.24
CA GLY A 50 4.07 -4.75 0.74
C GLY A 50 4.67 -3.94 1.87
N CYS A 51 5.81 -4.37 2.43
CA CYS A 51 6.54 -3.59 3.44
C CYS A 51 6.97 -2.23 2.89
N LYS A 52 7.44 -2.17 1.63
CA LYS A 52 7.81 -0.90 0.97
C LYS A 52 6.62 0.03 0.79
N ALA A 53 5.42 -0.52 0.62
CA ALA A 53 4.19 0.25 0.47
C ALA A 53 3.66 0.82 1.79
N SER A 54 4.16 0.39 2.94
CA SER A 54 3.70 0.88 4.23
C SER A 54 4.46 2.14 4.63
N GLU A 55 3.78 3.30 4.61
CA GLU A 55 4.37 4.58 5.05
C GLU A 55 4.93 4.47 6.47
N TRP A 56 4.19 3.82 7.37
CA TRP A 56 4.64 3.61 8.75
C TRP A 56 5.96 2.83 8.85
N HIS A 57 6.16 1.79 8.02
CA HIS A 57 7.42 1.03 8.01
C HIS A 57 8.54 1.75 7.26
N GLN A 58 8.21 2.70 6.40
CA GLN A 58 9.16 3.52 5.63
C GLN A 58 9.52 4.85 6.32
N GLY A 59 9.32 4.95 7.64
CA GLY A 59 9.70 6.14 8.42
C GLY A 59 8.57 7.15 8.65
N GLY A 60 7.36 6.89 8.13
CA GLY A 60 6.14 7.63 8.49
C GLY A 60 5.59 7.28 9.88
N ASN A 61 6.47 6.98 10.82
CA ASN A 61 6.14 6.70 12.21
C ASN A 61 6.70 7.80 13.13
N SER A 62 6.23 7.84 14.37
CA SER A 62 6.61 8.88 15.34
C SER A 62 8.12 8.96 15.62
N SER A 63 8.88 7.89 15.34
CA SER A 63 10.32 7.83 15.54
C SER A 63 11.13 8.14 14.28
N GLY A 64 10.49 8.26 13.11
CA GLY A 64 11.17 8.42 11.82
C GLY A 64 11.99 7.19 11.38
N ALA A 65 11.87 6.06 12.08
CA ALA A 65 12.74 4.90 11.88
C ALA A 65 12.22 4.01 10.73
N ILE A 66 13.13 3.51 9.90
CA ILE A 66 12.78 2.58 8.82
C ILE A 66 12.85 1.14 9.35
N TYR A 67 11.77 0.39 9.15
CA TYR A 67 11.59 -0.99 9.57
C TYR A 67 11.38 -1.90 8.37
N ASP A 68 12.44 -2.13 7.60
CA ASP A 68 12.41 -2.88 6.35
C ASP A 68 13.25 -4.17 6.36
N GLY A 69 13.78 -4.56 7.51
CA GLY A 69 14.67 -5.72 7.62
C GLY A 69 13.98 -7.04 7.27
N LEU A 70 14.69 -7.92 6.54
CA LEU A 70 14.21 -9.28 6.23
C LEU A 70 13.85 -10.12 7.47
N THR A 71 14.51 -9.87 8.60
CA THR A 71 14.20 -10.52 9.88
C THR A 71 12.86 -10.07 10.47
N LEU A 72 12.38 -8.88 10.11
CA LEU A 72 11.04 -8.39 10.45
C LEU A 72 10.00 -8.93 9.48
N ILE A 73 10.27 -8.81 8.17
CA ILE A 73 9.34 -9.22 7.10
C ILE A 73 9.10 -10.73 7.15
N CYS A 74 10.15 -11.54 7.31
CA CYS A 74 10.09 -13.01 7.34
C CYS A 74 10.09 -13.58 8.77
N ARG A 75 9.72 -12.79 9.79
CA ARG A 75 9.80 -13.19 11.21
C ARG A 75 9.00 -14.45 11.49
N ASN A 76 7.73 -14.46 11.07
CA ASN A 76 6.78 -15.56 11.18
C ASN A 76 5.83 -15.53 9.97
N ALA A 77 5.04 -16.61 9.80
CA ALA A 77 4.04 -16.71 8.73
C ALA A 77 3.04 -15.55 8.77
N GLU A 78 2.53 -15.22 9.96
CA GLU A 78 1.57 -14.12 10.16
C GLU A 78 2.07 -12.76 9.64
N LYS A 79 3.33 -12.38 9.92
CA LYS A 79 3.92 -11.15 9.41
C LYS A 79 4.10 -11.19 7.91
N LEU A 80 4.51 -12.34 7.37
CA LEU A 80 4.67 -12.50 5.93
C LEU A 80 3.32 -12.31 5.22
N ASP A 81 2.27 -12.98 5.70
CA ASP A 81 0.91 -12.87 5.17
C ASP A 81 0.35 -11.45 5.27
N PHE A 82 0.59 -10.77 6.40
CA PHE A 82 0.22 -9.37 6.59
C PHE A 82 0.80 -8.48 5.49
N PHE A 83 2.09 -8.63 5.18
CA PHE A 83 2.72 -7.82 4.14
C PHE A 83 2.26 -8.22 2.73
N ILE A 84 2.02 -9.50 2.46
CA ILE A 84 1.42 -9.95 1.20
C ILE A 84 0.04 -9.30 1.00
N ALA A 85 -0.80 -9.31 2.04
CA ALA A 85 -2.12 -8.67 2.01
C ALA A 85 -2.01 -7.15 1.78
N LEU A 86 -1.00 -6.50 2.37
CA LEU A 86 -0.77 -5.08 2.16
C LEU A 86 -0.40 -4.75 0.71
N ASN A 87 0.44 -5.59 0.08
CA ASN A 87 0.76 -5.46 -1.35
C ASN A 87 -0.49 -5.67 -2.22
N ASN A 88 -1.31 -6.68 -1.92
CA ASN A 88 -2.55 -6.92 -2.64
C ASN A 88 -3.54 -5.74 -2.51
N ARG A 89 -3.64 -5.14 -1.31
CA ARG A 89 -4.45 -3.93 -1.08
C ARG A 89 -3.94 -2.72 -1.87
N LYS A 90 -2.62 -2.57 -2.03
CA LYS A 90 -2.05 -1.54 -2.91
C LYS A 90 -2.48 -1.81 -4.36
N ARG A 91 -2.34 -3.05 -4.83
CA ARG A 91 -2.72 -3.45 -6.19
C ARG A 91 -4.21 -3.23 -6.45
N SER A 92 -5.09 -3.53 -5.49
CA SER A 92 -6.52 -3.29 -5.64
C SER A 92 -6.87 -1.79 -5.63
N ARG A 93 -6.23 -0.97 -4.78
CA ARG A 93 -6.38 0.49 -4.84
C ARG A 93 -5.90 1.09 -6.16
N ASN A 94 -4.83 0.54 -6.74
CA ASN A 94 -4.33 0.95 -8.05
C ASN A 94 -5.18 0.44 -9.22
N ARG A 95 -6.18 -0.42 -8.98
CA ARG A 95 -7.19 -0.82 -9.97
C ARG A 95 -8.40 0.10 -9.85
N GLU A 96 -8.23 1.36 -10.23
CA GLU A 96 -9.33 2.29 -10.47
C GLU A 96 -9.69 2.27 -11.96
N PRO A 97 -10.89 1.80 -12.34
CA PRO A 97 -11.48 2.06 -13.67
C PRO A 97 -11.92 3.53 -13.85
N TRP A 98 -11.88 4.35 -12.80
CA TRP A 98 -12.51 5.68 -12.77
C TRP A 98 -11.56 6.86 -13.01
N GLN A 99 -10.30 6.60 -13.39
CA GLN A 99 -9.37 7.67 -13.82
C GLN A 99 -9.18 7.79 -15.34
N SER A 100 -9.90 7.00 -16.14
CA SER A 100 -9.89 7.12 -17.61
C SER A 100 -11.12 7.82 -18.20
N VAL A 101 -12.13 8.13 -17.39
CA VAL A 101 -13.10 9.16 -17.75
C VAL A 101 -12.50 10.48 -17.31
N GLY A 102 -12.08 11.30 -18.28
CA GLY A 102 -11.51 12.62 -18.02
C GLY A 102 -12.34 13.36 -16.97
N ARG A 103 -11.67 13.91 -15.96
CA ARG A 103 -12.27 14.91 -15.07
C ARG A 103 -12.94 15.94 -15.98
N PRO A 104 -14.28 16.14 -15.97
CA PRO A 104 -14.83 17.31 -16.62
C PRO A 104 -14.21 18.52 -15.94
N GLU A 105 -13.43 19.29 -16.69
CA GLU A 105 -12.93 20.57 -16.24
C GLU A 105 -14.15 21.37 -15.76
N THR A 106 -14.08 21.80 -14.50
CA THR A 106 -15.02 22.74 -13.88
C THR A 106 -16.42 22.18 -13.52
N PHE A 107 -16.51 21.40 -12.45
CA PHE A 107 -17.62 21.64 -11.52
C PHE A 107 -17.23 22.87 -10.69
N LYS A 108 -17.41 24.07 -11.26
CA LYS A 108 -17.53 25.26 -10.42
C LYS A 108 -18.75 25.00 -9.55
N ALA A 109 -18.57 24.95 -8.24
CA ALA A 109 -19.68 25.03 -7.33
C ALA A 109 -20.38 26.36 -7.62
N SER A 110 -21.46 26.32 -8.42
CA SER A 110 -22.34 27.46 -8.59
C SER A 110 -22.91 27.75 -7.21
N THR A 111 -22.45 28.84 -6.60
CA THR A 111 -23.16 29.44 -5.48
C THR A 111 -24.61 29.64 -5.91
N PRO A 112 -25.61 29.23 -5.12
CA PRO A 112 -27.00 29.47 -5.49
C PRO A 112 -27.23 30.98 -5.59
N GLU A 113 -27.59 31.44 -6.79
CA GLU A 113 -28.08 32.80 -7.01
C GLU A 113 -29.35 32.99 -6.18
N PRO A 114 -29.49 34.11 -5.44
CA PRO A 114 -30.69 34.37 -4.67
C PRO A 114 -31.90 34.52 -5.62
N CYS A 115 -33.02 33.91 -5.25
CA CYS A 115 -34.27 34.02 -5.99
C CYS A 115 -34.65 35.50 -6.20
N SER A 116 -34.78 35.95 -7.46
CA SER A 116 -35.14 37.34 -7.82
C SER A 116 -36.51 37.80 -7.31
N VAL A 117 -37.33 36.89 -6.77
CA VAL A 117 -38.65 37.22 -6.23
C VAL A 117 -38.61 37.51 -4.72
N CYS A 118 -37.68 36.91 -3.95
CA CYS A 118 -37.69 37.02 -2.49
C CYS A 118 -36.32 37.22 -1.81
N GLY A 119 -35.21 37.15 -2.56
CA GLY A 119 -33.87 37.48 -2.05
C GLY A 119 -33.29 36.54 -0.98
N ARG A 120 -33.84 35.34 -0.76
CA ARG A 120 -33.33 34.37 0.24
C ARG A 120 -32.76 33.09 -0.37
N LEU A 121 -31.74 32.53 0.28
CA LEU A 121 -30.83 31.49 -0.24
C LEU A 121 -31.32 30.03 -0.10
N THR A 122 -32.43 29.74 0.60
CA THR A 122 -32.93 28.36 0.72
C THR A 122 -34.46 28.32 0.82
N CYS A 123 -35.12 27.80 -0.22
CA CYS A 123 -36.54 27.44 -0.15
C CYS A 123 -36.61 25.91 0.00
N LEU A 124 -36.77 25.45 1.24
CA LEU A 124 -37.10 24.05 1.52
C LEU A 124 -38.49 23.78 0.91
N LYS A 125 -38.55 22.83 -0.01
CA LYS A 125 -39.79 22.34 -0.60
C LYS A 125 -40.67 21.74 0.50
N ASP A 126 -41.80 22.38 0.80
CA ASP A 126 -43.04 21.68 1.16
C ASP A 126 -44.20 22.67 1.14
N HIS A 127 -44.81 22.82 -0.03
CA HIS A 127 -46.18 23.31 -0.14
C HIS A 127 -46.94 22.33 -1.04
N ARG A 128 -47.63 21.40 -0.36
CA ARG A 128 -48.68 20.56 -0.91
C ARG A 128 -49.86 21.48 -1.22
N PHE A 129 -50.31 21.53 -2.46
CA PHE A 129 -51.56 22.19 -2.86
C PHE A 129 -52.60 21.09 -3.14
N ASP A 130 -53.79 21.27 -2.58
CA ASP A 130 -55.03 20.56 -2.96
C ASP A 130 -55.58 21.21 -4.24
#